data_AF-A0A1Q7ME22-F1
#
_entry.id   AF-A0A1Q7ME22-F1
#
_cell.length_a   1.000
_cell.length_b   1.000
_cell.length_c   1.000
_cell.angle_alpha   90.00
_cell.angle_beta   90.00
_cell.angle_gamma   90.00
#
_symmetry.space_group_name_H-M   'P 1'
#
loop_
_entity.id
_entity.type
_entity.pdbx_description
1 polymer ?
#
loop_
_entity_poly.entity_id
_entity_poly.type
_entity_poly.pdbx_seq_one_letter_code
_entity_poly.pdbx_strand_id
1 'polypeptide(L)'
;MHLAAPTTPGGARSNAAILGQVGIMVAVPIVLGAWLGQKLDERAGTAPWGLLGLTFLGMALAGLGVAYMVRRYLAENPIGPVSERARRAGRSWQAEIDEREQKREAGEDT
;
A
#
# COMPACT_ATOMS: atom_id res chain seq x y z
N MET A 1 30.60 29.67 2.50
CA MET A 1 30.21 29.09 1.20
C MET A 1 28.87 28.38 1.42
N HIS A 2 27.75 29.01 1.03
CA HIS A 2 26.40 28.58 1.36
C HIS A 2 25.88 27.71 0.20
N LEU A 3 25.63 26.42 0.42
CA LEU A 3 25.02 25.53 -0.57
C LEU A 3 23.51 25.69 -0.49
N ALA A 4 22.90 26.32 -1.48
CA ALA A 4 21.45 26.32 -1.66
C ALA A 4 20.99 24.89 -1.96
N ALA A 5 20.05 24.37 -1.17
CA ALA A 5 19.41 23.09 -1.43
C ALA A 5 18.63 23.15 -2.76
N PRO A 6 18.66 22.10 -3.59
CA PRO A 6 17.80 22.05 -4.77
C PRO A 6 16.34 22.01 -4.32
N THR A 7 15.60 23.08 -4.56
CA THR A 7 14.14 23.09 -4.44
C THR A 7 13.58 22.23 -5.57
N THR A 8 13.32 20.95 -5.32
CA THR A 8 12.76 20.01 -6.30
C THR A 8 11.33 20.42 -6.70
N PRO A 9 11.10 21.02 -7.88
CA PRO A 9 9.78 21.39 -8.34
C PRO A 9 9.19 20.16 -9.04
N GLY A 10 8.64 19.21 -8.27
CA GLY A 10 8.10 17.99 -8.86
C GLY A 10 7.31 17.07 -7.92
N GLY A 11 7.60 17.09 -6.61
CA GLY A 11 6.99 16.15 -5.67
C GLY A 11 5.47 16.30 -5.52
N ALA A 12 4.96 17.54 -5.43
CA ALA A 12 3.53 17.77 -5.20
C ALA A 12 2.64 17.32 -6.38
N ARG A 13 3.09 17.56 -7.63
CA ARG A 13 2.36 17.11 -8.84
C ARG A 13 2.43 15.60 -9.02
N SER A 14 3.58 14.99 -8.72
CA SER A 14 3.75 13.53 -8.79
C SER A 14 2.89 12.81 -7.74
N ASN A 15 2.89 13.29 -6.50
CA ASN A 15 2.08 12.72 -5.42
C ASN A 15 0.58 12.87 -5.70
N ALA A 16 0.14 14.01 -6.24
CA ALA A 16 -1.24 14.24 -6.64
C ALA A 16 -1.69 13.33 -7.80
N ALA A 17 -0.80 13.07 -8.77
CA ALA A 17 -1.08 12.16 -9.88
C ALA A 17 -1.27 10.70 -9.40
N ILE A 18 -0.44 10.25 -8.45
CA ILE A 18 -0.55 8.91 -7.86
C ILE A 18 -1.86 8.79 -7.05
N LEU A 19 -2.15 9.78 -6.20
CA LEU A 19 -3.41 9.83 -5.44
C LEU A 19 -4.64 9.86 -6.34
N GLY A 20 -4.60 10.65 -7.42
CA GLY A 20 -5.68 10.72 -8.40
C GLY A 20 -5.87 9.39 -9.14
N GLN A 21 -4.78 8.74 -9.55
CA GLN A 21 -4.83 7.45 -10.24
C GLN A 21 -5.40 6.35 -9.34
N VAL A 22 -4.92 6.25 -8.10
CA VAL A 22 -5.44 5.27 -7.12
C VAL A 22 -6.90 5.56 -6.78
N GLY A 23 -7.25 6.83 -6.57
CA GLY A 23 -8.62 7.27 -6.29
C GLY A 23 -9.58 6.89 -7.41
N ILE A 24 -9.21 7.11 -8.67
CA ILE A 24 -10.03 6.72 -9.84
C ILE A 24 -10.11 5.20 -9.96
N MET A 25 -9.01 4.48 -9.77
CA MET A 25 -8.95 3.02 -9.87
C MET A 25 -9.86 2.32 -8.85
N VAL A 26 -10.08 2.95 -7.69
CA VAL A 26 -11.01 2.47 -6.65
C VAL A 26 -12.44 2.99 -6.86
N ALA A 27 -12.61 4.27 -7.19
CA ALA A 27 -13.93 4.88 -7.31
C ALA A 27 -14.75 4.34 -8.49
N VAL A 28 -14.10 4.12 -9.65
CA VAL A 28 -14.77 3.65 -10.87
C VAL A 28 -15.49 2.29 -10.67
N PRO A 29 -14.83 1.22 -10.16
CA PRO A 29 -15.51 -0.05 -9.96
C PRO A 29 -16.60 -0.01 -8.88
N ILE A 30 -16.46 0.83 -7.84
CA ILE A 30 -17.49 1.01 -6.82
C ILE A 30 -18.75 1.63 -7.44
N VAL A 31 -18.59 2.73 -8.17
CA VAL A 31 -19.72 3.43 -8.81
C VAL A 31 -20.38 2.55 -9.87
N LEU A 32 -19.59 1.84 -10.68
CA LEU A 32 -20.13 0.89 -11.67
C LEU A 32 -20.88 -0.27 -11.01
N GLY A 33 -20.32 -0.84 -9.94
CA GLY A 33 -20.96 -1.93 -9.20
C GLY A 33 -22.27 -1.51 -8.55
N ALA A 34 -22.30 -0.32 -7.93
CA ALA A 34 -23.51 0.24 -7.33
C ALA A 34 -24.60 0.53 -8.39
N TRP A 35 -24.21 1.14 -9.52
CA TRP A 35 -25.14 1.46 -10.60
C TRP A 35 -25.73 0.21 -11.27
N LEU A 36 -24.89 -0.80 -11.54
CA LEU A 36 -25.33 -2.08 -12.09
C LEU A 36 -26.22 -2.84 -11.10
N GLY A 37 -25.89 -2.81 -9.80
CA GLY A 37 -26.67 -3.45 -8.74
C GLY A 37 -28.06 -2.85 -8.61
N GLN A 38 -28.15 -1.52 -8.57
CA GLN A 38 -29.42 -0.81 -8.47
C GLN A 38 -30.33 -1.10 -9.67
N LYS A 39 -29.77 -1.09 -10.89
CA LYS A 39 -30.55 -1.33 -12.12
C LYS A 39 -31.04 -2.78 -12.24
N LEU A 40 -30.32 -3.74 -11.63
CA LEU A 40 -30.75 -5.14 -11.56
C LEU A 40 -31.92 -5.31 -10.59
N ASP A 41 -31.84 -4.68 -9.42
CA ASP A 41 -32.89 -4.73 -8.39
C ASP A 41 -34.19 -4.04 -8.83
N GLU A 42 -34.08 -2.92 -9.55
CA GLU A 42 -35.24 -2.21 -10.11
C GLU A 42 -36.00 -3.04 -11.15
N ARG A 43 -35.34 -3.98 -11.85
CA ARG A 43 -35.97 -4.88 -12.82
C ARG A 43 -36.58 -6.14 -12.19
N ALA A 44 -36.11 -6.56 -11.01
CA ALA A 44 -36.55 -7.79 -10.36
C ALA A 44 -37.77 -7.61 -9.45
N GLY A 45 -38.12 -6.37 -9.07
CA GLY A 45 -39.39 -6.03 -8.43
C GLY A 45 -39.56 -6.47 -6.96
N THR A 46 -38.70 -7.32 -6.40
CA THR A 46 -38.68 -7.66 -4.95
C THR A 46 -37.28 -8.08 -4.47
N ALA A 47 -36.96 -7.70 -3.22
CA ALA A 47 -35.74 -7.94 -2.41
C ALA A 47 -34.37 -7.70 -3.10
N PRO A 48 -33.40 -7.01 -2.46
CA PRO A 48 -32.18 -6.51 -3.09
C PRO A 48 -31.11 -7.60 -3.29
N TRP A 49 -31.50 -8.71 -3.92
CA TRP A 49 -30.64 -9.87 -4.18
C TRP A 49 -29.59 -9.55 -5.25
N GLY A 50 -29.90 -8.66 -6.20
CA GLY A 50 -28.95 -8.16 -7.18
C GLY A 50 -27.89 -7.29 -6.52
N LEU A 51 -28.28 -6.36 -5.65
CA LEU A 51 -27.32 -5.56 -4.87
C LEU A 51 -26.47 -6.43 -3.94
N LEU A 52 -27.06 -7.40 -3.23
CA LEU A 52 -26.30 -8.33 -2.39
C LEU A 52 -25.31 -9.15 -3.22
N GLY A 53 -25.76 -9.73 -4.34
CA GLY A 53 -24.94 -10.52 -5.25
C GLY A 53 -23.81 -9.72 -5.90
N LEU A 54 -24.10 -8.51 -6.40
CA LEU A 54 -23.08 -7.62 -6.96
C LEU A 54 -22.11 -7.08 -5.91
N THR A 55 -22.55 -6.90 -4.67
CA THR A 55 -21.66 -6.51 -3.57
C THR A 55 -20.67 -7.63 -3.26
N PHE A 56 -21.12 -8.87 -3.13
CA PHE A 56 -20.24 -10.02 -2.93
C PHE A 56 -19.31 -10.25 -4.13
N LEU A 57 -19.83 -10.11 -5.35
CA LEU A 57 -19.04 -10.20 -6.57
C LEU A 57 -17.98 -9.08 -6.64
N GLY A 58 -18.35 -7.84 -6.32
CA GLY A 58 -17.44 -6.71 -6.25
C GLY A 58 -16.34 -6.91 -5.22
N MET A 59 -16.68 -7.45 -4.04
CA MET A 59 -15.70 -7.77 -2.99
C MET A 59 -14.75 -8.89 -3.43
N ALA A 60 -15.27 -9.93 -4.08
CA ALA A 60 -14.46 -11.01 -4.63
C ALA A 60 -13.50 -10.49 -5.72
N LEU A 61 -13.99 -9.68 -6.65
CA LEU A 61 -13.17 -9.06 -7.70
C LEU A 61 -12.11 -8.12 -7.13
N ALA A 62 -12.43 -7.33 -6.11
CA ALA A 62 -11.47 -6.47 -5.43
C ALA A 62 -10.36 -7.30 -4.75
N GLY A 63 -10.73 -8.36 -4.01
CA GLY A 63 -9.77 -9.28 -3.40
C GLY A 63 -8.86 -9.95 -4.43
N LEU A 64 -9.43 -10.42 -5.55
CA LEU A 64 -8.67 -10.99 -6.67
C LEU A 64 -7.75 -9.97 -7.33
N GLY A 65 -8.20 -8.72 -7.48
CA GLY A 65 -7.40 -7.63 -8.02
C GLY A 65 -6.18 -7.30 -7.15
N VAL A 66 -6.36 -7.23 -5.83
CA VAL A 66 -5.26 -7.04 -4.88
C VAL A 66 -4.30 -8.23 -4.92
N ALA A 67 -4.81 -9.46 -4.90
CA ALA A 67 -3.97 -10.66 -4.97
C ALA A 67 -3.15 -10.72 -6.27
N TYR A 68 -3.75 -10.35 -7.39
CA TYR A 68 -3.06 -10.25 -8.69
C TYR A 68 -1.98 -9.17 -8.66
N MET A 69 -2.28 -8.01 -8.10
CA MET A 69 -1.33 -6.90 -7.98
C MET A 69 -0.13 -7.26 -7.11
N VAL A 70 -0.36 -7.90 -5.96
CA VAL A 70 0.71 -8.40 -5.08
C VAL A 70 1.56 -9.44 -5.80
N ARG A 71 0.93 -10.42 -6.47
CA ARG A 71 1.65 -11.42 -7.26
C ARG A 71 2.49 -10.80 -8.37
N ARG A 72 1.95 -9.80 -9.07
CA ARG A 72 2.66 -9.08 -10.12
C ARG A 72 3.86 -8.33 -9.53
N TYR A 73 3.67 -7.64 -8.41
CA TYR A 73 4.72 -6.90 -7.73
C TYR A 73 5.87 -7.80 -7.26
N LEU A 74 5.54 -8.97 -6.69
CA LEU A 74 6.53 -9.97 -6.27
C LEU A 74 7.27 -10.60 -7.46
N ALA A 75 6.59 -10.76 -8.60
CA ALA A 75 7.21 -11.25 -9.82
C ALA A 75 8.14 -10.21 -10.48
N GLU A 76 7.79 -8.92 -10.41
CA GLU A 76 8.62 -7.82 -10.90
C GLU A 76 9.77 -7.47 -9.95
N ASN A 77 9.57 -7.66 -8.65
CA ASN A 77 10.56 -7.41 -7.59
C ASN A 77 10.85 -8.72 -6.86
N PRO A 78 11.57 -9.66 -7.49
CA PRO A 78 12.00 -10.87 -6.80
C PRO A 78 12.78 -10.45 -5.55
N ILE A 79 12.38 -10.96 -4.38
CA ILE A 79 13.07 -10.71 -3.11
C ILE A 79 14.45 -11.34 -3.23
N GLY A 80 15.40 -10.56 -3.73
CA GLY A 80 16.80 -10.94 -3.79
C GLY A 80 17.39 -11.05 -2.38
N PRO A 81 18.55 -11.71 -2.23
CA PRO A 81 19.25 -11.70 -0.96
C PRO A 81 19.46 -10.26 -0.49
N VAL A 82 19.12 -10.00 0.78
CA VAL A 82 19.24 -8.69 1.44
C VAL A 82 20.53 -8.00 1.00
N SER A 83 20.39 -6.82 0.38
CA SER A 83 21.53 -6.08 -0.19
C SER A 83 22.66 -5.94 0.83
N GLU A 84 23.91 -5.89 0.38
CA GLU A 84 25.05 -5.73 1.29
C GLU A 84 24.92 -4.50 2.20
N ARG A 85 24.31 -3.41 1.71
CA ARG A 85 24.02 -2.21 2.52
C ARG A 85 23.04 -2.51 3.64
N ALA A 86 21.96 -3.24 3.36
CA ALA A 86 20.98 -3.63 4.38
C ALA A 86 21.59 -4.60 5.41
N ARG A 87 22.50 -5.51 5.00
CA ARG A 87 23.26 -6.34 5.95
C ARG A 87 24.20 -5.52 6.83
N ARG A 88 24.89 -4.52 6.28
CA ARG A 88 25.77 -3.63 7.07
C ARG A 88 24.96 -2.80 8.06
N ALA A 89 23.83 -2.24 7.62
CA ALA A 89 22.92 -1.48 8.47
C ALA A 89 22.36 -2.33 9.63
N GLY A 90 21.99 -3.59 9.36
CA GLY A 90 21.56 -4.53 10.40
C GLY A 90 22.65 -4.82 11.43
N ARG A 91 23.90 -5.02 10.99
CA ARG A 91 25.03 -5.23 11.91
C ARG A 91 25.35 -4.00 12.76
N SER A 92 25.33 -2.81 12.18
CA SER A 92 25.57 -1.58 12.95
C SER A 92 24.46 -1.31 13.95
N TRP A 93 23.21 -1.61 13.58
CA TRP A 93 22.07 -1.49 14.48
C TRP A 93 22.14 -2.48 15.64
N GLN A 94 22.54 -3.73 15.38
CA GLN A 94 22.73 -4.72 16.43
C GLN A 94 23.83 -4.29 17.41
N ALA A 95 24.95 -3.80 16.90
CA ALA A 95 26.03 -3.29 17.75
C ALA A 95 25.58 -2.12 18.63
N GLU A 96 24.69 -1.25 18.13
CA GLU A 96 24.13 -0.16 18.94
C GLU A 96 23.19 -0.66 20.04
N ILE A 97 22.42 -1.72 19.78
CA ILE A 97 21.56 -2.37 20.80
C ILE A 97 22.43 -2.98 21.89
N ASP A 98 23.43 -3.76 21.51
CA ASP A 98 24.32 -4.44 22.44
C ASP A 98 25.08 -3.42 23.31
N GLU A 99 25.52 -2.29 22.74
CA GLU A 99 26.17 -1.20 23.49
C GLU A 99 25.20 -0.51 24.47
N ARG A 100 23.94 -0.31 24.07
CA ARG A 100 22.89 0.24 24.95
C ARG A 100 22.55 -0.71 26.09
N GLU A 101 22.55 -2.01 25.84
CA GLU A 101 22.31 -3.04 26.86
C GLU A 101 23.49 -3.09 27.84
N GLN A 102 24.73 -3.05 27.33
CA GLN A 102 25.93 -3.03 28.17
C GLN A 102 26.02 -1.77 29.05
N LYS A 103 25.64 -0.59 28.55
CA LYS A 103 25.58 0.65 29.34
C LYS A 103 24.53 0.60 30.45
N ARG A 104 23.38 -0.04 30.18
CA ARG A 104 22.34 -0.30 31.18
C ARG A 104 22.81 -1.26 32.25
N GLU A 105 23.52 -2.33 31.87
CA GLU A 105 24.09 -3.31 32.81
C GLU A 105 25.26 -2.74 33.63
N ALA A 106 26.06 -1.84 33.05
CA ALA A 106 27.16 -1.15 33.72
C ALA A 106 26.70 -0.06 34.72
N GLY A 107 25.41 0.26 34.76
CA GLY A 107 24.85 1.26 35.66
C GLY A 107 25.24 2.71 35.33
N GLU A 108 25.64 3.00 34.09
CA GLU A 108 26.03 4.34 33.64
C GLU A 108 24.84 5.27 33.35
N ASP A 109 23.60 4.79 33.50
CA ASP A 109 22.34 5.52 33.29
C ASP A 109 21.76 6.16 34.58
N THR A 110 22.56 6.34 35.65
CA THR A 110 22.19 7.11 36.86
C THR A 110 22.99 8.39 37.02
#